data_AF-A0A3A6KGK9-F1
#
_entry.id   AF-A0A3A6KGK9-F1
#
_cell.length_a   1.000
_cell.length_b   1.000
_cell.length_c   1.000
_cell.angle_alpha   90.00
_cell.angle_beta   90.00
_cell.angle_gamma   90.00
#
_symmetry.space_group_name_H-M   'P 1'
#
loop_
_entity.id
_entity.type
_entity.pdbx_description
1 polymer ?
#
loop_
_entity_poly.entity_id
_entity_poly.type
_entity_poly.pdbx_seq_one_letter_code
_entity_poly.pdbx_strand_id
1 'polypeptide(L)'
;MKKYELTAESIVKFGRTLFRIKALVAFGNVEEGELGGFVEKEGNLDQSGNAWVYGDARVYGDARVYGDARVSGDALVYGNAQVYGDALVYGNAQVSGDARVYGDARVYG
;
A
#
# COMPACT_ATOMS: atom_id res chain seq x y z
N MET A 1 -6.61 1.69 -18.20
CA MET A 1 -5.17 1.31 -18.17
C MET A 1 -4.84 0.92 -16.74
N LYS A 2 -4.07 -0.14 -16.50
CA LYS A 2 -3.66 -0.51 -15.14
C LYS A 2 -2.49 0.37 -14.70
N LYS A 3 -2.51 0.83 -13.45
CA LYS A 3 -1.43 1.61 -12.81
C LYS A 3 -0.28 0.72 -12.36
N TYR A 4 -0.60 -0.48 -11.88
CA TYR A 4 0.39 -1.45 -11.42
C TYR A 4 -0.08 -2.90 -11.63
N GLU A 5 0.86 -3.84 -11.50
CA GLU A 5 0.60 -5.28 -11.45
C GLU A 5 1.15 -5.94 -10.18
N LEU A 6 0.60 -7.10 -9.83
CA LEU A 6 1.19 -8.01 -8.84
C LEU A 6 2.23 -8.87 -9.56
N THR A 7 3.46 -8.89 -9.05
CA THR A 7 4.55 -9.69 -9.65
C THR A 7 4.56 -11.12 -9.10
N ALA A 8 5.43 -11.97 -9.66
CA ALA A 8 5.67 -13.31 -9.13
C ALA A 8 6.51 -13.32 -7.83
N GLU A 9 7.20 -12.22 -7.51
CA GLU A 9 7.90 -12.09 -6.24
C GLU A 9 6.86 -11.98 -5.12
N SER A 10 6.91 -12.90 -4.18
CA SER A 10 5.96 -12.96 -3.07
C SER A 10 6.62 -13.39 -1.77
N ILE A 11 5.97 -13.03 -0.68
CA ILE A 11 6.34 -13.42 0.68
C ILE A 11 5.15 -14.07 1.37
N VAL A 12 5.43 -15.02 2.27
CA VAL A 12 4.42 -15.59 3.16
C VAL A 12 4.58 -14.96 4.54
N LYS A 13 3.55 -14.22 4.98
CA LYS A 13 3.50 -13.56 6.29
C LYS A 13 2.09 -13.70 6.85
N PHE A 14 1.97 -13.95 8.15
CA PHE A 14 0.66 -14.05 8.84
C PHE A 14 -0.30 -15.08 8.18
N GLY A 15 0.25 -16.16 7.60
CA GLY A 15 -0.54 -17.18 6.89
C GLY A 15 -1.09 -16.74 5.53
N ARG A 16 -0.62 -15.61 4.99
CA ARG A 16 -1.05 -15.02 3.71
C ARG A 16 0.11 -14.89 2.75
N THR A 17 -0.18 -15.02 1.46
CA THR A 17 0.77 -14.70 0.39
C THR A 17 0.58 -13.26 -0.03
N LEU A 18 1.64 -12.46 0.04
CA LEU A 18 1.64 -11.07 -0.41
C LEU A 18 2.59 -10.94 -1.60
N PHE A 19 2.14 -10.24 -2.64
CA PHE A 19 2.85 -10.07 -3.90
C PHE A 19 3.46 -8.67 -3.98
N ARG A 20 4.72 -8.61 -4.39
CA ARG A 20 5.41 -7.36 -4.68
C ARG A 20 4.70 -6.67 -5.83
N ILE A 21 4.41 -5.38 -5.69
CA ILE A 21 3.79 -4.58 -6.76
C ILE A 21 4.85 -3.96 -7.67
N LYS A 22 4.50 -3.79 -8.95
CA LYS A 22 5.32 -3.07 -9.93
C LYS A 22 4.50 -2.05 -10.70
N ALA A 23 4.96 -0.81 -10.76
CA ALA A 23 4.32 0.23 -11.54
C ALA A 23 4.36 -0.09 -13.05
N LEU A 24 3.24 0.14 -13.73
CA LEU A 24 3.10 -0.05 -15.18
C LEU A 24 3.11 1.27 -15.96
N VAL A 25 2.99 2.38 -15.25
CA VAL A 25 3.04 3.76 -15.77
C VAL A 25 3.65 4.65 -14.69
N ALA A 26 4.19 5.81 -15.07
CA ALA A 26 4.62 6.82 -14.11
C ALA A 26 3.42 7.62 -13.56
N PHE A 27 3.43 7.93 -12.25
CA PHE A 27 2.41 8.74 -11.57
C PHE A 27 2.95 9.31 -10.27
N GLY A 28 2.53 10.51 -9.88
CA GLY A 28 3.07 11.19 -8.69
C GLY A 28 4.60 11.25 -8.70
N ASN A 29 5.22 10.54 -7.77
CA ASN A 29 6.67 10.36 -7.64
C ASN A 29 7.14 8.91 -7.87
N VAL A 30 6.33 8.09 -8.55
CA VAL A 30 6.62 6.70 -8.91
C VAL A 30 6.93 6.62 -10.40
N GLU A 31 8.05 5.96 -10.73
CA GLU A 31 8.47 5.76 -12.13
C GLU A 31 7.89 4.46 -12.71
N GLU A 32 7.76 4.39 -14.05
CA GLU A 32 7.35 3.16 -14.72
C GLU A 32 8.36 2.03 -14.47
N GLY A 33 7.87 0.85 -14.06
CA GLY A 33 8.70 -0.29 -13.69
C GLY A 33 9.21 -0.28 -12.25
N GLU A 34 8.96 0.77 -11.47
CA GLU A 34 9.36 0.86 -10.06
C GLU A 34 8.66 -0.24 -9.23
N LEU A 35 9.46 -0.93 -8.40
CA LEU A 35 8.95 -1.90 -7.43
C LEU A 35 8.51 -1.21 -6.14
N GLY A 36 7.33 -1.56 -5.66
CA GLY A 36 6.78 -1.07 -4.40
C GLY A 36 6.90 -2.09 -3.25
N GLY A 37 6.00 -1.97 -2.29
CA GLY A 37 5.81 -2.95 -1.22
C GLY A 37 4.97 -4.14 -1.66
N PHE A 38 4.31 -4.77 -0.70
CA PHE A 38 3.58 -6.01 -0.89
C PHE A 38 2.09 -5.85 -0.61
N VAL A 39 1.26 -6.45 -1.47
CA VAL A 39 -0.19 -6.52 -1.25
C VAL A 39 -0.72 -7.93 -1.43
N GLU A 40 -1.80 -8.29 -0.73
CA GLU A 40 -2.42 -9.62 -0.86
C GLU A 40 -3.20 -9.76 -2.17
N LYS A 41 -3.95 -8.72 -2.53
CA LYS A 41 -4.83 -8.69 -3.71
C LYS A 41 -4.89 -7.30 -4.32
N GLU A 42 -5.26 -7.21 -5.59
CA GLU A 42 -5.40 -5.94 -6.33
C GLU A 42 -6.33 -4.93 -5.63
N GLY A 43 -7.31 -5.40 -4.84
CA GLY A 43 -8.20 -4.53 -4.08
C GLY A 43 -7.55 -3.79 -2.90
N ASN A 44 -6.33 -4.14 -2.49
CA ASN A 44 -5.64 -3.49 -1.37
C ASN A 44 -5.05 -2.13 -1.73
N LEU A 45 -4.74 -1.88 -3.00
CA LEU A 45 -4.19 -0.63 -3.50
C LEU A 45 -4.96 -0.19 -4.75
N ASP A 46 -5.53 1.01 -4.72
CA ASP A 46 -6.36 1.49 -5.82
C ASP A 46 -5.55 1.67 -7.11
N GLN A 47 -6.16 1.31 -8.24
CA GLN A 47 -5.58 1.49 -9.58
C GLN A 47 -5.69 2.95 -10.07
N SER A 48 -6.47 3.79 -9.38
CA SER A 48 -6.60 5.23 -9.61
C SER A 48 -5.81 6.05 -8.58
N GLY A 49 -5.66 7.35 -8.83
CA GLY A 49 -4.92 8.27 -7.95
C GLY A 49 -3.43 7.93 -7.81
N ASN A 50 -2.74 8.67 -6.94
CA ASN A 50 -1.29 8.52 -6.73
C ASN A 50 -0.92 7.66 -5.51
N ALA A 51 -1.91 7.01 -4.88
CA ALA A 51 -1.65 6.12 -3.77
C ALA A 51 -0.62 5.04 -4.12
N TRP A 52 0.33 4.80 -3.21
CA TRP A 52 1.40 3.83 -3.40
C TRP A 52 1.91 3.22 -2.09
N VAL A 53 2.36 1.97 -2.20
CA VAL A 53 3.02 1.23 -1.13
C VAL A 53 4.49 1.10 -1.51
N TYR A 54 5.39 1.69 -0.71
CA TYR A 54 6.83 1.72 -0.94
C TYR A 54 7.57 0.73 -0.03
N GLY A 55 8.80 0.38 -0.41
CA GLY A 55 9.73 -0.37 0.44
C GLY A 55 9.20 -1.76 0.77
N ASP A 56 9.21 -2.12 2.05
CA ASP A 56 8.75 -3.43 2.54
C ASP A 56 7.38 -3.37 3.23
N ALA A 57 6.66 -2.26 3.05
CA ALA A 57 5.34 -2.08 3.62
C ALA A 57 4.33 -3.10 3.05
N ARG A 58 3.34 -3.46 3.88
CA ARG A 58 2.43 -4.57 3.59
C ARG A 58 0.98 -4.16 3.80
N VAL A 59 0.16 -4.35 2.77
CA VAL A 59 -1.29 -4.09 2.83
C VAL A 59 -2.05 -5.38 2.52
N TYR A 60 -2.85 -5.86 3.46
CA TYR A 60 -3.48 -7.18 3.34
C TYR A 60 -4.82 -7.27 4.07
N GLY A 61 -5.54 -8.38 3.89
CA GLY A 61 -6.93 -8.50 4.33
C GLY A 61 -7.85 -7.62 3.47
N ASP A 62 -8.80 -6.94 4.11
CA ASP A 62 -9.75 -6.03 3.46
C ASP A 62 -9.31 -4.56 3.53
N ALA A 63 -8.06 -4.31 3.93
CA ALA A 63 -7.49 -2.99 3.98
C ALA A 63 -7.37 -2.38 2.58
N ARG A 64 -7.54 -1.06 2.49
CA ARG A 64 -7.50 -0.31 1.22
C ARG A 64 -6.65 0.96 1.35
N VAL A 65 -5.75 1.16 0.40
CA VAL A 65 -4.98 2.39 0.21
C VAL A 65 -5.40 3.05 -1.11
N TYR A 66 -5.85 4.30 -1.06
CA TYR A 66 -6.41 5.02 -2.21
C TYR A 66 -6.20 6.54 -2.11
N GLY A 67 -6.60 7.31 -3.13
CA GLY A 67 -6.31 8.75 -3.19
C GLY A 67 -4.83 9.01 -3.47
N ASP A 68 -4.17 9.81 -2.64
CA ASP A 68 -2.75 10.18 -2.76
C ASP A 68 -1.89 9.61 -1.60
N ALA A 69 -2.45 8.67 -0.85
CA ALA A 69 -1.87 8.13 0.37
C ALA A 69 -0.59 7.33 0.11
N ARG A 70 0.38 7.46 1.02
CA ARG A 70 1.67 6.76 0.93
C ARG A 70 1.90 5.89 2.15
N VAL A 71 2.17 4.62 1.90
CA VAL A 71 2.57 3.65 2.93
C VAL A 71 4.01 3.23 2.67
N SER A 72 4.92 3.32 3.63
CA SER A 72 6.35 3.04 3.43
C SER A 72 7.05 2.45 4.65
N GLY A 73 8.33 2.08 4.50
CA GLY A 73 9.11 1.42 5.55
C GLY A 73 8.68 -0.03 5.75
N ASP A 74 8.49 -0.44 6.99
CA ASP A 74 8.00 -1.76 7.40
C ASP A 74 6.51 -1.73 7.81
N ALA A 75 5.81 -0.65 7.49
CA ALA A 75 4.45 -0.41 7.93
C ALA A 75 3.47 -1.52 7.51
N LEU A 76 2.51 -1.81 8.40
CA LEU A 76 1.48 -2.81 8.20
C LEU A 76 0.09 -2.15 8.18
N VAL A 77 -0.68 -2.37 7.11
CA VAL A 77 -2.08 -1.94 7.00
C VAL A 77 -2.95 -3.17 6.77
N TYR A 78 -3.85 -3.48 7.69
CA TYR A 78 -4.62 -4.74 7.65
C TYR A 78 -6.00 -4.66 8.31
N GLY A 79 -6.76 -5.75 8.29
CA GLY A 79 -8.15 -5.75 8.74
C GLY A 79 -9.06 -5.04 7.73
N ASN A 80 -9.90 -4.11 8.18
CA ASN A 80 -10.77 -3.27 7.35
C ASN A 80 -10.22 -1.84 7.20
N ALA A 81 -8.94 -1.64 7.54
CA ALA A 81 -8.33 -0.32 7.62
C ALA A 81 -8.35 0.42 6.28
N GLN A 82 -8.54 1.74 6.32
CA GLN A 82 -8.53 2.59 5.13
C GLN A 82 -7.52 3.71 5.29
N VAL A 83 -6.65 3.88 4.29
CA VAL A 83 -5.67 4.98 4.23
C VAL A 83 -5.90 5.75 2.94
N TYR A 84 -6.24 7.03 3.03
CA TYR A 84 -6.62 7.84 1.88
C TYR A 84 -6.37 9.34 2.03
N GLY A 85 -6.66 10.14 0.98
CA GLY A 85 -6.22 11.54 0.94
C GLY A 85 -4.69 11.64 0.84
N ASP A 86 -4.09 12.64 1.46
CA ASP A 86 -2.63 12.86 1.49
C ASP A 86 -1.92 12.14 2.66
N ALA A 87 -2.56 11.13 3.23
CA ALA A 87 -2.11 10.48 4.44
C ALA A 87 -0.78 9.73 4.26
N LEU A 88 0.07 9.80 5.29
CA LEU A 88 1.38 9.14 5.32
C LEU A 88 1.43 8.13 6.47
N VAL A 89 1.75 6.87 6.15
CA VAL A 89 1.98 5.80 7.12
C VAL A 89 3.38 5.23 6.88
N TYR A 90 4.28 5.35 7.85
CA TYR A 90 5.70 5.03 7.63
C TYR A 90 6.41 4.51 8.89
N GLY A 91 7.63 4.01 8.72
CA GLY A 91 8.40 3.36 9.79
C GLY A 91 7.85 1.97 10.09
N ASN A 92 7.69 1.64 11.37
CA ASN A 92 7.10 0.37 11.85
C ASN A 92 5.60 0.49 12.21
N ALA A 93 4.93 1.53 11.71
CA ALA A 93 3.54 1.81 12.05
C ALA A 93 2.60 0.64 11.70
N GLN A 94 1.60 0.40 12.55
CA GLN A 94 0.54 -0.57 12.30
C GLN A 94 -0.82 0.11 12.32
N VAL A 95 -1.59 -0.06 11.24
CA VAL A 95 -2.96 0.43 11.09
C VAL A 95 -3.87 -0.77 10.87
N SER A 96 -4.82 -1.01 11.78
CA SER A 96 -5.65 -2.22 11.76
C SER A 96 -7.07 -2.01 12.26
N GLY A 97 -7.89 -3.07 12.20
CA GLY A 97 -9.31 -3.02 12.54
C GLY A 97 -10.08 -2.16 11.54
N ASP A 98 -10.98 -1.30 12.04
CA ASP A 98 -11.80 -0.38 11.22
C ASP A 98 -11.20 1.04 11.13
N ALA A 99 -9.89 1.18 11.41
CA ALA A 99 -9.20 2.47 11.43
C ALA A 99 -9.28 3.20 10.08
N ARG A 100 -9.44 4.51 10.12
CA ARG A 100 -9.40 5.40 8.95
C ARG A 100 -8.34 6.46 9.16
N VAL A 101 -7.33 6.48 8.29
CA VAL A 101 -6.26 7.48 8.28
C VAL A 101 -6.43 8.31 7.00
N TYR A 102 -6.71 9.60 7.14
CA TYR A 102 -7.06 10.44 6.01
C TYR A 102 -6.70 11.91 6.16
N GLY A 103 -6.82 12.67 5.06
CA GLY A 103 -6.35 14.06 4.99
C GLY A 103 -4.83 14.09 5.08
N ASP A 104 -4.27 15.07 5.79
CA ASP A 104 -2.82 15.24 5.97
C ASP A 104 -2.23 14.42 7.14
N ALA A 105 -2.94 13.38 7.60
CA ALA A 105 -2.55 12.59 8.76
C ALA A 105 -1.19 11.91 8.56
N ARG A 106 -0.37 11.89 9.62
CA ARG A 106 0.92 11.20 9.64
C ARG A 106 0.95 10.20 10.78
N VAL A 107 1.17 8.93 10.44
CA VAL A 107 1.31 7.82 11.39
C VAL A 107 2.73 7.27 11.26
N TYR A 108 3.47 7.28 12.37
CA TYR A 108 4.86 6.83 12.45
C TYR A 108 5.04 5.85 13.61
N GLY A 109 5.93 4.88 13.45
CA GLY A 109 6.33 3.92 14.47
C GLY A 109 7.77 3.47 14.33
#